data_AF-A0A527ZNR7-F1
#
_entry.id   AF-A0A527ZNR7-F1
#
_cell.length_a   1.000
_cell.length_b   1.000
_cell.length_c   1.000
_cell.angle_alpha   90.00
_cell.angle_beta   90.00
_cell.angle_gamma   90.00
#
_symmetry.space_group_name_H-M   'P 1'
#
loop_
_entity.id
_entity.type
_entity.pdbx_description
1 polymer ?
#
loop_
_entity_poly.entity_id
_entity_poly.type
_entity_poly.pdbx_seq_one_letter_code
_entity_poly.pdbx_strand_id
1 'polypeptide(L)'
;VFPWRPAERIGLAVMVTRTDKGFACDPFMRSWFIPCIGASAASTKVHRDKAARSRKIWLMADKAPDRTATAVIGDVWFSSQSVGGRRSQ
;
A
#
# COMPACT_ATOMS: atom_id res chain seq x y z
N VAL A 1 -1.03 10.52 -7.07
CA VAL A 1 -0.25 9.34 -7.51
C VAL A 1 1.11 9.38 -6.85
N PHE A 2 1.58 8.28 -6.26
CA PHE A 2 2.96 8.18 -5.79
C PHE A 2 3.65 6.90 -6.31
N PRO A 3 4.96 6.96 -6.56
CA PRO A 3 5.74 5.77 -6.78
C PRO A 3 5.81 4.96 -5.47
N TRP A 4 5.30 3.75 -5.50
CA TRP A 4 5.20 2.88 -4.34
C TRP A 4 6.15 1.70 -4.51
N ARG A 5 7.22 1.71 -3.70
CA ARG A 5 8.23 0.65 -3.68
C ARG A 5 8.34 0.02 -2.29
N PRO A 6 7.36 -0.80 -1.86
CA PRO A 6 7.38 -1.39 -0.52
C PRO A 6 8.55 -2.37 -0.31
N ALA A 7 9.09 -2.95 -1.39
CA ALA A 7 10.29 -3.78 -1.37
C ALA A 7 11.09 -3.59 -2.66
N GLU A 8 12.38 -3.93 -2.65
CA GLU A 8 13.30 -3.67 -3.75
C GLU A 8 12.78 -4.18 -5.11
N ARG A 9 12.15 -5.36 -5.14
CA ARG A 9 11.64 -6.02 -6.37
C ARG A 9 10.19 -5.64 -6.74
N ILE A 10 9.56 -4.74 -5.98
CA ILE A 10 8.18 -4.30 -6.18
C ILE A 10 8.18 -2.83 -6.59
N GLY A 11 8.04 -2.55 -7.88
CA GLY A 11 7.81 -1.21 -8.41
C GLY A 11 6.37 -1.08 -8.91
N LEU A 12 5.55 -0.31 -8.20
CA LEU A 12 4.17 -0.01 -8.58
C LEU A 12 3.94 1.51 -8.52
N ALA A 13 2.98 2.02 -9.29
CA ALA A 13 2.37 3.31 -8.99
C ALA A 13 1.07 3.06 -8.24
N VAL A 14 0.78 3.93 -7.29
CA VAL A 14 -0.47 3.89 -6.54
C VAL A 14 -1.17 5.22 -6.67
N MET A 15 -2.45 5.18 -7.03
CA MET A 15 -3.35 6.29 -6.85
C MET A 15 -3.92 6.23 -5.43
N VAL A 16 -3.80 7.33 -4.70
CA VAL A 16 -4.46 7.47 -3.40
C VAL A 16 -5.44 8.61 -3.46
N THR A 17 -6.68 8.29 -3.12
CA THR A 17 -7.80 9.21 -3.11
C THR A 17 -8.28 9.34 -1.68
N ARG A 18 -8.25 10.56 -1.15
CA ARG A 18 -8.89 10.86 0.13
C ARG A 18 -10.40 10.82 -0.06
N THR A 19 -11.07 10.04 0.76
CA THR A 19 -12.52 10.00 0.88
C THR A 19 -12.91 10.34 2.31
N ASP A 20 -14.19 10.60 2.49
CA ASP A 20 -14.87 10.78 3.77
C ASP A 20 -14.78 9.55 4.69
N LYS A 21 -14.43 8.37 4.13
CA LYS A 21 -14.24 7.11 4.89
C LYS A 21 -12.76 6.67 5.02
N GLY A 22 -11.83 7.55 4.66
CA GLY A 22 -10.39 7.33 4.74
C GLY A 22 -9.69 7.37 3.37
N PHE A 23 -8.58 6.65 3.23
CA PHE A 23 -7.75 6.69 2.03
C PHE A 23 -7.94 5.44 1.17
N ALA A 24 -8.51 5.61 -0.02
CA ALA A 24 -8.61 4.55 -1.01
C ALA A 24 -7.27 4.42 -1.76
N CYS A 25 -6.89 3.18 -2.08
CA CYS A 25 -5.62 2.86 -2.71
C CYS A 25 -5.87 2.00 -3.95
N ASP A 26 -5.38 2.44 -5.10
CA ASP A 26 -5.49 1.69 -6.36
C ASP A 26 -4.09 1.49 -6.97
N PRO A 27 -3.51 0.28 -6.86
CA PRO A 27 -2.24 -0.06 -7.49
C PRO A 27 -2.43 -0.28 -8.99
N PHE A 28 -1.68 0.45 -9.82
CA PHE A 28 -1.68 0.29 -11.28
C PHE A 28 -0.27 0.01 -11.84
N MET A 29 -0.24 -0.61 -13.03
CA MET A 29 0.96 -1.28 -13.55
C MET A 29 2.16 -0.35 -13.81
N ARG A 30 3.33 -0.97 -13.63
CA ARG A 30 4.71 -0.57 -14.00
C ARG A 30 4.90 0.93 -14.25
N SER A 31 4.94 1.71 -13.18
CA SER A 31 5.78 2.91 -13.24
C SER A 31 7.22 2.45 -13.43
N TRP A 32 7.89 3.00 -14.44
CA TRP A 32 9.35 2.96 -14.50
C TRP A 32 9.87 3.86 -13.38
N PHE A 33 9.91 3.33 -12.16
CA PHE A 33 10.57 4.01 -11.07
C PHE A 33 12.07 3.98 -11.38
N ILE A 34 12.65 5.15 -11.63
CA ILE A 34 14.10 5.29 -11.64
C ILE A 34 14.56 4.87 -10.24
N PRO A 35 15.34 3.79 -10.09
CA PRO A 35 15.78 3.36 -8.79
C PRO A 35 16.63 4.47 -8.18
N CYS A 36 16.09 5.20 -7.20
CA CYS A 36 16.90 6.05 -6.32
C CYS A 36 17.73 5.12 -5.43
N ILE A 37 18.85 4.61 -5.95
CA ILE A 37 19.81 3.79 -5.21
C ILE A 37 20.25 4.60 -3.97
N GLY A 38 20.07 4.01 -2.79
CA GLY A 38 20.43 4.63 -1.50
C GLY A 38 19.28 5.25 -0.69
N ALA A 39 18.05 5.35 -1.23
CA ALA A 39 16.94 6.07 -0.58
C ALA A 39 15.85 5.21 0.09
N SER A 40 16.02 3.89 0.23
CA SER A 40 14.95 3.03 0.75
C SER A 40 15.44 2.03 1.80
N ALA A 41 14.97 2.19 3.04
CA ALA A 41 14.89 1.09 3.98
C ALA A 41 13.78 0.14 3.49
N ALA A 42 14.13 -1.07 3.08
CA ALA A 42 13.17 -2.06 2.64
C ALA A 42 12.18 -2.37 3.77
N SER A 43 10.87 -2.39 3.48
CA SER A 43 9.90 -2.87 4.45
C SER A 43 10.10 -4.37 4.68
N THR A 44 9.97 -4.81 5.93
CA THR A 44 10.47 -6.13 6.33
C THR A 44 9.62 -7.31 5.84
N LYS A 45 8.39 -7.10 5.32
CA LYS A 45 7.46 -8.20 4.97
C LYS A 45 6.44 -7.86 3.88
N VAL A 46 6.84 -7.79 2.60
CA VAL A 46 5.88 -7.60 1.47
C VAL A 46 6.18 -8.55 0.31
N HIS A 47 5.18 -9.33 -0.09
CA HIS A 47 5.19 -10.10 -1.34
C HIS A 47 4.51 -9.30 -2.46
N ARG A 48 5.00 -9.44 -3.71
CA ARG A 48 4.44 -8.75 -4.89
C ARG A 48 2.92 -8.94 -5.00
N ASP A 49 2.42 -10.16 -4.79
CA ASP A 49 0.99 -10.45 -4.91
C ASP A 49 0.16 -9.78 -3.81
N LYS A 50 0.73 -9.60 -2.61
CA LYS A 50 0.08 -8.84 -1.54
C LYS A 50 0.01 -7.36 -1.90
N ALA A 51 1.08 -6.81 -2.49
CA ALA A 51 1.13 -5.41 -2.86
C ALA A 51 0.06 -5.05 -3.90
N ALA A 52 -0.13 -5.89 -4.92
CA ALA A 52 -1.18 -5.69 -5.93
C ALA A 52 -2.62 -5.71 -5.36
N ARG A 53 -2.81 -6.25 -4.15
CA ARG A 53 -4.10 -6.32 -3.47
C ARG A 53 -4.38 -5.15 -2.52
N SER A 54 -3.49 -4.17 -2.40
CA SER A 54 -3.76 -3.00 -1.55
C SER A 54 -4.97 -2.21 -2.06
N ARG A 55 -5.89 -1.87 -1.15
CA ARG A 55 -7.16 -1.18 -1.45
C ARG A 55 -7.46 -0.02 -0.49
N LYS A 56 -6.83 0.00 0.69
CA LYS A 56 -6.97 1.07 1.70
C LYS A 56 -5.64 1.34 2.40
N ILE A 57 -5.47 2.58 2.87
CA ILE A 57 -4.38 2.96 3.77
C ILE A 57 -4.95 3.33 5.14
N TRP A 58 -4.22 2.93 6.19
CA TRP A 58 -4.47 3.26 7.58
C TRP A 58 -3.24 3.94 8.17
N LEU A 59 -3.47 4.90 9.07
CA LEU A 59 -2.43 5.41 9.96
C LEU A 59 -2.26 4.42 11.12
N MET A 60 -1.02 4.15 11.51
CA MET A 60 -0.69 3.29 12.67
C MET A 60 -1.33 3.80 13.96
N ALA A 61 -1.46 5.13 14.09
CA ALA A 61 -2.13 5.78 15.22
C ALA A 61 -3.63 5.49 15.29
N ASP A 62 -4.29 5.31 14.13
CA ASP A 62 -5.73 5.05 14.08
C ASP A 62 -6.05 3.57 14.31
N LYS A 63 -5.19 2.68 13.80
CA LYS A 63 -5.41 1.24 13.85
C LYS A 63 -4.09 0.49 13.66
N ALA A 64 -3.81 -0.49 14.52
CA ALA A 64 -2.69 -1.41 14.32
C ALA A 64 -2.91 -2.33 13.10
N PRO A 65 -1.84 -2.76 12.39
CA PRO A 65 -1.96 -3.68 11.27
C PRO A 65 -2.62 -4.99 11.68
N ASP A 66 -3.56 -5.45 10.87
CA ASP A 66 -4.26 -6.72 11.09
C ASP A 66 -3.98 -7.73 9.96
N ARG A 67 -4.72 -8.84 9.93
CA ARG A 67 -4.56 -9.89 8.89
C ARG A 67 -4.76 -9.42 7.45
N THR A 68 -5.34 -8.24 7.24
CA THR A 68 -5.56 -7.64 5.92
C THR A 68 -4.35 -6.83 5.45
N ALA A 69 -3.32 -6.67 6.30
CA ALA A 69 -2.14 -5.90 5.99
C ALA A 69 -1.37 -6.48 4.79
N THR A 70 -1.12 -5.65 3.79
CA THR A 70 -0.34 -5.95 2.59
C THR A 70 1.07 -5.35 2.65
N ALA A 71 1.25 -4.23 3.37
CA ALA A 71 2.53 -3.59 3.63
C ALA A 71 2.47 -2.66 4.85
N VAL A 72 3.60 -2.47 5.53
CA VAL A 72 3.78 -1.47 6.62
C VAL A 72 5.01 -0.63 6.27
N ILE A 73 4.85 0.69 6.27
CA ILE A 73 5.90 1.65 5.88
C ILE A 73 5.82 2.84 6.82
N GLY A 74 6.79 2.97 7.74
CA GLY A 74 6.76 4.02 8.76
C GLY A 74 5.45 3.98 9.55
N ASP A 75 4.75 5.12 9.62
CA ASP A 75 3.51 5.29 10.38
C ASP A 75 2.23 4.93 9.62
N VAL A 76 2.35 4.28 8.45
CA VAL A 76 1.19 3.84 7.66
C VAL A 76 1.25 2.36 7.30
N TRP A 77 0.08 1.75 7.15
CA TRP A 77 -0.04 0.40 6.61
C TRP A 77 -1.15 0.29 5.55
N PHE A 78 -0.93 -0.60 4.60
CA PHE A 78 -1.81 -0.85 3.47
C PHE A 78 -2.64 -2.10 3.77
N SER A 79 -3.93 -2.06 3.43
CA SER A 79 -4.89 -3.14 3.65
C SER A 79 -5.47 -3.62 2.33
N SER A 80 -5.79 -4.91 2.24
CA SER A 80 -6.56 -5.46 1.13
C SER A 80 -8.06 -5.18 1.20
N GLN A 81 -8.55 -4.57 2.29
CA GLN A 81 -9.95 -4.17 2.41
C GLN A 81 -10.20 -2.84 1.70
N SER A 82 -11.32 -2.73 0.98
CA SER A 82 -11.76 -1.49 0.35
C SER A 82 -12.32 -0.49 1.36
N VAL A 83 -12.22 0.79 1.03
CA VAL A 83 -12.83 1.88 1.79
C VAL A 83 -14.36 1.77 1.71
N GLY A 84 -15.00 1.28 2.77
CA GLY A 84 -16.46 1.12 2.86
C GLY A 84 -16.97 -0.31 3.02
N GLY A 85 -16.08 -1.29 3.19
CA GLY A 85 -16.34 -2.73 3.32
C GLY A 85 -17.81 -3.21 3.39
N ARG A 86 -18.29 -3.77 2.29
CA ARG A 86 -19.14 -4.97 2.34
C ARG A 86 -18.31 -6.14 1.83
N ARG A 87 -18.37 -7.28 2.52
CA ARG A 87 -17.80 -8.56 2.07
C ARG A 87 -18.33 -8.84 0.66
N SER A 88 -17.46 -9.22 -0.27
CA SER A 88 -17.91 -9.86 -1.52
C SER A 88 -18.82 -11.03 -1.16
N GLN A 89 -20.02 -11.04 -1.75
CA GLN A 89 -20.79 -12.27 -1.97
C GLN A 89 -20.06 -13.14 -2.97
#